data_AF-A0A2G9TLK8-F1
#
_entry.id   AF-A0A2G9TLK8-F1
#
_cell.length_a   1.000
_cell.length_b   1.000
_cell.length_c   1.000
_cell.angle_alpha   90.00
_cell.angle_beta   90.00
_cell.angle_gamma   90.00
#
_symmetry.space_group_name_H-M   'P 1'
#
loop_
_entity.id
_entity.type
_entity.pdbx_description
1 polymer ?
#
loop_
_entity_poly.entity_id
_entity_poly.type
_entity_poly.pdbx_seq_one_letter_code
_entity_poly.pdbx_strand_id
1 'polypeptide(L)' 'LTKLFAGCPKEYIHIMLYIDTLRYYDKPNYAIIRGLLRDALTSNGLNEFPYDWELDQSKLPDPALA' A
#
# COMPACT_ATOMS: atom_id res chain seq x y z
N LEU A 1 -12.70 -9.10 7.68
CA LEU A 1 -11.34 -8.53 7.80
C LEU A 1 -10.31 -9.39 7.08
N THR A 2 -10.05 -10.62 7.54
CA THR A 2 -9.02 -11.52 6.95
C THR A 2 -9.24 -11.87 5.48
N LYS A 3 -10.48 -11.98 5.01
CA LYS A 3 -10.77 -12.23 3.58
C LYS A 3 -10.59 -11.01 2.67
N LEU A 4 -10.77 -9.79 3.20
CA LEU A 4 -10.69 -8.55 2.42
C LEU A 4 -9.23 -8.23 2.06
N PHE A 5 -8.32 -8.46 3.02
CA PHE A 5 -6.89 -8.20 2.86
C PHE A 5 -6.07 -9.49 2.73
N ALA A 6 -6.68 -10.58 2.26
CA ALA A 6 -5.96 -11.81 2.00
C ALA A 6 -4.91 -11.58 0.90
N GLY A 7 -3.63 -11.77 1.22
CA GLY A 7 -2.51 -11.51 0.30
C GLY A 7 -2.05 -10.05 0.22
N CYS A 8 -2.66 -9.13 1.00
CA CYS A 8 -2.21 -7.75 1.10
C CYS A 8 -1.21 -7.54 2.26
N PRO A 9 -0.42 -6.45 2.24
CA PRO A 9 0.42 -6.06 3.37
C PRO A 9 -0.40 -5.88 4.66
N LYS A 10 0.17 -6.30 5.79
CA LYS A 10 -0.49 -6.24 7.11
C LYS A 10 -0.81 -4.80 7.54
N GLU A 11 -0.05 -3.83 7.05
CA GLU A 11 -0.22 -2.40 7.28
C GLU A 11 -1.61 -1.94 6.83
N TYR A 12 -2.21 -2.56 5.82
CA TYR A 12 -3.55 -2.21 5.35
C TYR A 12 -4.63 -2.56 6.38
N ILE A 13 -4.44 -3.67 7.12
CA ILE A 13 -5.31 -4.04 8.23
C ILE A 13 -5.19 -2.99 9.34
N HIS A 14 -3.98 -2.53 9.65
CA HIS A 14 -3.77 -1.48 10.65
C HIS A 14 -4.40 -0.15 10.25
N ILE A 15 -4.31 0.24 8.97
CA ILE A 15 -4.99 1.44 8.45
C ILE A 15 -6.51 1.31 8.61
N MET A 16 -7.09 0.17 8.23
CA MET A 16 -8.53 -0.06 8.40
C MET A 16 -8.96 0.02 9.86
N LEU A 17 -8.26 -0.69 10.76
CA LEU A 17 -8.57 -0.67 12.18
C LEU A 17 -8.45 0.73 12.77
N TYR A 18 -7.47 1.52 12.31
CA TYR A 18 -7.34 2.91 12.71
C TYR A 18 -8.53 3.76 12.23
N ILE A 19 -8.94 3.64 10.97
CA ILE A 19 -10.09 4.37 10.43
C ILE A 19 -11.37 4.00 11.19
N ASP A 20 -11.57 2.73 11.53
CA ASP A 20 -12.73 2.24 12.29
C ASP A 20 -12.82 2.84 13.71
N THR A 21 -11.72 3.36 14.26
CA THR A 21 -11.74 4.04 15.56
C THR A 21 -12.23 5.49 15.51
N LEU A 22 -12.29 6.09 14.31
CA LEU A 22 -12.61 7.51 14.13
C LEU A 22 -14.12 7.73 14.09
N ARG A 23 -14.57 8.84 14.67
CA ARG A 23 -15.96 9.31 14.62
C ARG A 23 -16.09 10.48 13.64
N TYR A 24 -17.34 10.85 13.36
CA TYR A 24 -17.67 11.88 12.37
C TYR A 24 -16.93 13.21 12.53
N TYR A 25 -16.73 13.68 13.77
CA TYR A 25 -16.04 14.95 14.06
C TYR A 25 -14.55 14.79 14.37
N ASP A 26 -14.04 13.55 14.43
CA ASP A 26 -12.63 13.32 14.72
C ASP A 26 -11.78 13.72 13.49
N LYS A 27 -10.70 14.45 13.73
CA LYS A 27 -9.73 14.78 12.68
C LYS A 27 -8.77 13.60 12.53
N PRO A 28 -8.69 12.94 11.36
CA PRO A 28 -7.75 11.85 11.16
C PRO A 28 -6.30 12.33 11.26
N ASN A 29 -5.48 11.62 12.03
CA ASN A 29 -4.04 11.70 11.97
C ASN A 29 -3.49 11.02 10.70
N TYR A 30 -3.43 11.78 9.61
CA TYR A 30 -2.88 11.29 8.33
C TYR A 30 -1.40 10.93 8.37
N ALA A 31 -0.64 11.35 9.40
CA ALA A 31 0.76 10.93 9.53
C ALA A 31 0.87 9.43 9.80
N ILE A 32 -0.07 8.86 10.59
CA ILE A 32 -0.15 7.42 10.85
C ILE A 32 -0.39 6.66 9.54
N ILE A 33 -1.39 7.08 8.76
CA ILE A 33 -1.75 6.42 7.50
C ILE A 33 -0.57 6.45 6.51
N ARG A 34 0.06 7.62 6.34
CA ARG A 34 1.24 7.74 5.45
C ARG A 34 2.43 6.91 5.92
N GLY A 35 2.66 6.84 7.24
CA GLY A 35 3.69 5.99 7.82
C GLY A 35 3.46 4.52 7.48
N LEU A 36 2.24 4.01 7.74
CA LEU A 36 1.87 2.63 7.42
C LEU A 36 2.00 2.30 5.92
N LEU A 37 1.65 3.23 5.03
CA LEU A 37 1.85 3.05 3.59
C LEU A 37 3.35 2.98 3.22
N ARG A 38 4.19 3.81 3.84
CA ARG A 38 5.64 3.79 3.61
C ARG A 38 6.29 2.52 4.17
N ASP A 39 5.81 2.03 5.31
CA ASP A 39 6.23 0.78 5.91
C ASP A 39 5.83 -0.42 5.03
N ALA A 40 4.66 -0.38 4.39
CA ALA A 40 4.23 -1.40 3.44
C ALA A 40 5.19 -1.49 2.23
N LEU A 41 5.64 -0.35 1.68
CA LEU A 41 6.64 -0.34 0.61
C LEU A 41 7.98 -0.91 1.10
N THR A 42 8.46 -0.41 2.24
CA THR A 42 9.77 -0.79 2.80
C THR A 42 9.83 -2.28 3.14
N SER A 43 8.79 -2.83 3.77
CA SER A 43 8.72 -4.24 4.16
C SER A 43 8.65 -5.21 2.98
N ASN A 44 8.15 -4.75 1.83
CA ASN A 44 8.10 -5.53 0.59
C ASN A 44 9.27 -5.21 -0.36
N GLY A 45 10.22 -4.36 0.05
CA GLY A 45 11.37 -3.99 -0.78
C GLY A 45 11.00 -3.23 -2.05
N LEU A 46 9.87 -2.52 -2.05
CA LEU A 46 9.37 -1.76 -3.19
C LEU A 46 9.84 -0.30 -3.13
N ASN A 47 10.07 0.27 -4.31
CA ASN A 47 10.32 1.70 -4.47
C ASN A 47 9.02 2.42 -4.86
N GLU A 48 8.87 3.68 -4.42
CA GLU A 48 7.69 4.49 -4.74
C GLU A 48 7.62 4.87 -6.22
N PHE A 49 8.78 4.97 -6.89
CA PHE A 49 8.92 5.28 -8.29
C PHE A 49 9.97 4.36 -8.94
N PRO A 50 9.90 4.13 -10.27
CA PRO A 50 8.89 4.62 -11.21
C PRO A 50 7.53 3.92 -11.05
N TYR A 51 6.45 4.62 -11.40
CA TYR A 51 5.12 4.03 -11.46
C TYR A 51 4.92 3.19 -12.72
N ASP A 52 3.94 2.29 -12.72
CA ASP A 52 3.66 1.39 -13.85
C ASP A 52 3.42 2.12 -15.18
N TRP A 53 2.84 3.33 -15.13
CA TRP A 53 2.59 4.16 -16.31
C TRP A 53 3.81 4.97 -16.78
N GLU A 54 4.86 5.06 -15.96
CA GLU A 54 6.14 5.72 -16.32
C GLU A 54 7.13 4.72 -16.95
N LEU A 55 6.86 3.42 -16.81
CA LEU A 55 7.66 2.38 -17.42
C LEU A 55 7.48 2.39 -18.93
N ASP A 56 8.60 2.49 -19.64
CA ASP A 56 8.63 2.24 -21.07
C ASP A 56 8.34 0.76 -21.31
N GLN A 57 7.10 0.45 -21.69
CA GLN A 57 6.65 -0.94 -21.87
C GLN A 57 7.45 -1.70 -22.93
N SER A 58 8.18 -1.00 -23.81
CA SER A 58 9.09 -1.63 -24.77
C SER A 58 10.36 -2.20 -24.15
N LYS A 59 10.66 -1.84 -22.90
CA LYS A 59 11.85 -2.29 -22.15
C LYS A 59 11.55 -3.35 -21.08
N LEU A 60 10.27 -3.69 -20.87
CA LEU A 60 9.88 -4.75 -19.95
C LEU A 60 10.26 -6.11 -20.55
N PRO A 61 10.85 -7.04 -19.76
CA PRO A 61 11.08 -8.40 -20.23
C PRO A 61 9.74 -9.04 -20.64
N ASP A 62 9.77 -9.87 -21.68
CA ASP A 62 8.58 -10.56 -22.19
C ASP A 62 7.87 -11.28 -21.02
N PRO A 63 6.58 -11.04 -20.76
CA PRO A 63 5.84 -11.70 -19.68
C PRO A 63 5.82 -13.24 -19.79
N ALA A 64 6.22 -13.81 -20.93
CA ALA A 64 6.42 -15.25 -21.09
C ALA A 64 7.75 -15.80 -20.50
N LEU A 65 8.67 -14.93 -20.04
CA LEU A 65 9.98 -15.28 -19.49
C LEU A 65 10.14 -15.00 -17.98
N ALA A 66 9.07 -14.58 -17.29
CA ALA A 66 9.05 -14.23 -15.86
C ALA A 66 8.46 -15.34 -14.97
#